data_AF-A0A358SLR3-F1
#
_entry.id   AF-A0A358SLR3-F1
#
_cell.length_a   1.000
_cell.length_b   1.000
_cell.length_c   1.000
_cell.angle_alpha   90.00
_cell.angle_beta   90.00
_cell.angle_gamma   90.00
#
_symmetry.space_group_name_H-M   'P 1'
#
loop_
_entity.id
_entity.type
_entity.pdbx_description
1 polymer ?
#
loop_
_entity_poly.entity_id
_entity_poly.type
_entity_poly.pdbx_seq_one_letter_code
_entity_poly.pdbx_strand_id
1 'polypeptide(L)'
;MTIAEFPVPYRIARRRYETHDTVTLTLEPAGQAIAEHRAGQFTMLSAFGVGEVPISISGRPGRTALAHTIRSAGAVTLALCSAAQGTLVGVRGPYGTDWGIPASASA
;
A
#
# COMPACT_ATOMS: atom_id res chain seq x y z
N MET A 1 14.51 -9.85 -10.98
CA MET A 1 13.53 -9.14 -10.13
C MET A 1 12.44 -10.14 -9.80
N THR A 2 12.53 -10.78 -8.63
CA THR A 2 11.58 -11.83 -8.23
C THR A 2 10.31 -11.16 -7.76
N ILE A 3 9.22 -11.32 -8.51
CA ILE A 3 7.89 -10.91 -8.06
C ILE A 3 7.55 -11.82 -6.88
N ALA A 4 7.19 -11.25 -5.73
CA ALA A 4 6.75 -12.06 -4.60
C ALA A 4 5.52 -12.87 -5.03
N GLU A 5 5.66 -14.19 -5.08
CA GLU A 5 4.63 -15.14 -5.51
C GLU A 5 3.44 -15.13 -4.53
N PHE A 6 3.69 -14.73 -3.27
CA PHE A 6 2.70 -14.57 -2.22
C PHE A 6 2.67 -13.12 -1.67
N PRO A 7 1.51 -12.62 -1.21
CA PRO A 7 1.41 -11.34 -0.54
C PRO A 7 2.31 -11.27 0.70
N VAL A 8 3.13 -10.23 0.80
CA VAL A 8 3.87 -9.91 2.01
C VAL A 8 2.88 -9.31 3.03
N PRO A 9 2.85 -9.79 4.28
CA PRO A 9 2.00 -9.20 5.30
C PRO A 9 2.52 -7.82 5.71
N TYR A 10 1.65 -6.82 5.66
CA TYR A 10 1.90 -5.49 6.21
C TYR A 10 0.86 -5.17 7.29
N ARG A 11 1.30 -4.53 8.36
CA ARG A 11 0.44 -4.02 9.43
C ARG A 11 0.02 -2.59 9.12
N ILE A 12 -1.25 -2.28 9.33
CA ILE A 12 -1.73 -0.89 9.34
C ILE A 12 -1.16 -0.21 10.59
N ALA A 13 -0.10 0.56 10.42
CA ALA A 13 0.57 1.28 11.50
C ALA A 13 -0.15 2.59 11.85
N ARG A 14 -0.72 3.25 10.85
CA ARG A 14 -1.50 4.48 11.03
C ARG A 14 -2.65 4.55 10.05
N ARG A 15 -3.73 5.21 10.47
CA ARG A 15 -4.87 5.59 9.62
C ARG A 15 -5.11 7.09 9.76
N ARG A 16 -5.36 7.75 8.64
CA ARG A 16 -5.80 9.15 8.59
C ARG A 16 -7.05 9.25 7.74
N TYR A 17 -8.14 9.77 8.29
CA TYR A 17 -9.32 10.10 7.51
C TYR A 17 -9.03 11.37 6.69
N GLU A 18 -9.17 11.26 5.38
CA GLU A 18 -9.05 12.39 4.45
C GLU A 18 -10.41 13.05 4.25
N THR A 19 -11.44 12.21 4.06
CA THR A 19 -12.85 12.58 3.89
C THR A 19 -13.74 11.51 4.54
N HIS A 20 -15.06 11.60 4.34
CA HIS A 20 -16.02 10.61 4.85
C HIS A 20 -15.87 9.21 4.22
N ASP A 21 -15.30 9.13 3.01
CA ASP A 21 -15.18 7.89 2.23
C ASP A 21 -13.73 7.57 1.83
N THR A 22 -12.76 8.40 2.23
CA THR A 22 -11.35 8.26 1.83
C THR A 22 -10.43 8.26 3.05
N VAL A 23 -9.50 7.30 3.09
CA VAL A 23 -8.49 7.19 4.15
C VAL A 23 -7.10 7.03 3.57
N THR A 24 -6.12 7.58 4.27
CA THR A 24 -4.70 7.25 4.05
C THR A 24 -4.27 6.21 5.09
N LEU A 25 -3.83 5.05 4.62
CA LEU A 25 -3.23 4.00 5.44
C LEU A 25 -1.71 4.08 5.34
N THR A 26 -1.02 4.06 6.48
CA THR A 26 0.42 3.78 6.52
C THR A 26 0.61 2.32 6.88
N LEU A 27 1.31 1.61 6.02
CA LEU A 27 1.55 0.18 6.11
C LEU A 27 3.02 -0.08 6.42
N GLU A 28 3.28 -0.86 7.47
CA GLU A 28 4.63 -1.32 7.82
C GLU A 28 4.76 -2.81 7.57
N PRO A 29 5.88 -3.29 6.97
CA PRO A 29 6.05 -4.71 6.72
C PRO A 29 6.10 -5.49 8.04
N ALA A 30 5.35 -6.59 8.13
CA ALA A 30 5.40 -7.53 9.24
C ALA A 30 6.38 -8.70 8.98
N GLY A 31 7.25 -8.55 7.98
CA GLY A 31 8.25 -9.52 7.53
C GLY A 31 9.21 -8.88 6.55
N GLN A 32 9.72 -9.64 5.57
CA GLN A 32 10.56 -9.09 4.51
C GLN A 32 9.73 -8.18 3.59
N ALA A 33 10.06 -6.89 3.56
CA ALA A 33 9.38 -5.90 2.74
C ALA A 33 9.42 -6.25 1.25
N ILE A 34 8.43 -5.78 0.49
CA ILE A 34 8.49 -5.79 -0.98
C ILE A 34 9.70 -4.97 -1.47
N ALA A 35 10.05 -5.14 -2.75
CA ALA A 35 11.10 -4.33 -3.36
C ALA A 35 10.78 -2.82 -3.27
N GLU A 36 11.83 -2.00 -3.26
CA GLU A 36 11.67 -0.55 -3.23
C GLU A 36 10.88 -0.06 -4.45
N HIS A 37 9.86 0.77 -4.19
CA HIS A 37 9.05 1.36 -5.25
C HIS A 37 9.67 2.64 -5.79
N ARG A 38 9.30 2.97 -7.02
CA ARG A 38 9.57 4.26 -7.65
C ARG A 38 8.27 5.03 -7.89
N ALA A 39 8.41 6.34 -8.08
CA ALA A 39 7.28 7.21 -8.36
C ALA A 39 6.55 6.74 -9.63
N GLY A 40 5.22 6.65 -9.54
CA GLY A 40 4.36 6.11 -10.60
C GLY A 40 3.96 4.65 -10.45
N GLN A 41 4.60 3.89 -9.55
CA GLN A 41 4.25 2.50 -9.30
C GLN A 41 3.10 2.33 -8.31
N PHE A 42 2.51 1.13 -8.30
CA PHE A 42 1.40 0.75 -7.43
C PHE A 42 1.65 -0.62 -6.77
N THR A 43 0.85 -0.96 -5.76
CA THR A 43 0.83 -2.31 -5.18
C THR A 43 -0.55 -2.93 -5.33
N MET A 44 -0.60 -4.26 -5.33
CA MET A 44 -1.86 -4.96 -5.09
C MET A 44 -2.06 -5.11 -3.58
N LEU A 45 -3.14 -4.54 -3.04
CA LEU A 45 -3.49 -4.63 -1.62
C LEU A 45 -4.60 -5.65 -1.42
N SER A 46 -4.33 -6.63 -0.55
CA SER A 46 -5.25 -7.71 -0.21
C SER A 46 -5.92 -7.44 1.14
N ALA A 47 -7.25 -7.44 1.15
CA ALA A 47 -8.04 -7.61 2.37
C ALA A 47 -8.37 -9.10 2.52
N PHE A 48 -7.82 -9.74 3.55
CA PHE A 48 -7.94 -11.19 3.75
C PHE A 48 -9.40 -11.65 3.79
N GLY A 49 -9.73 -12.64 2.96
CA GLY A 49 -11.09 -13.17 2.83
C GLY A 49 -12.06 -12.33 1.99
N VAL A 50 -11.65 -11.16 1.50
CA VAL A 50 -12.49 -10.27 0.67
C VAL A 50 -11.99 -10.20 -0.76
N GLY A 51 -10.68 -10.05 -0.96
CA GLY A 51 -10.08 -9.96 -2.29
C GLY A 51 -8.88 -9.01 -2.33
N GLU A 52 -8.49 -8.63 -3.55
CA GLU A 52 -7.32 -7.79 -3.80
C GLU A 52 -7.64 -6.70 -4.82
N VAL A 53 -7.02 -5.53 -4.69
CA VAL A 53 -7.23 -4.38 -5.57
C VAL A 53 -5.91 -3.63 -5.82
N PRO A 54 -5.65 -3.13 -7.04
CA PRO A 54 -4.49 -2.27 -7.31
C PRO A 54 -4.69 -0.89 -6.66
N ILE A 55 -3.71 -0.44 -5.88
CA ILE A 55 -3.71 0.87 -5.21
C ILE A 55 -2.34 1.53 -5.39
N SER A 56 -2.35 2.76 -5.88
CA SER A 56 -1.14 3.58 -6.03
C SER A 56 -0.43 3.78 -4.70
N ILE A 57 0.91 3.87 -4.75
CA ILE A 57 1.70 4.24 -3.58
C ILE A 57 1.72 5.77 -3.50
N SER A 58 1.05 6.32 -2.49
CA SER A 58 0.93 7.77 -2.27
C SER A 58 2.16 8.38 -1.60
N GLY A 59 3.03 7.56 -1.00
CA GLY A 59 4.25 8.05 -0.38
C GLY A 59 5.02 6.99 0.41
N ARG A 60 6.15 7.42 0.97
CA ARG A 60 7.10 6.59 1.72
C ARG A 60 7.44 7.25 3.06
N PRO A 61 6.62 7.05 4.12
CA PRO A 61 6.82 7.70 5.42
C PRO A 61 8.00 7.12 6.24
N GLY A 62 8.65 6.07 5.73
CA GLY A 62 9.85 5.46 6.31
C GLY A 62 10.49 4.53 5.28
N ARG A 63 11.69 3.99 5.54
CA ARG A 63 12.49 3.27 4.52
C ARG A 63 11.74 2.17 3.76
N THR A 64 10.88 1.41 4.46
CA THR A 64 10.12 0.27 3.92
C THR A 64 8.61 0.42 4.07
N ALA A 65 8.16 1.51 4.71
CA ALA A 65 6.75 1.78 4.93
C ALA A 65 6.11 2.35 3.66
N LEU A 66 4.84 2.00 3.44
CA LEU A 66 4.07 2.45 2.29
C LEU A 66 2.89 3.28 2.76
N ALA A 67 2.60 4.39 2.08
CA ALA A 67 1.36 5.13 2.27
C ALA A 67 0.43 4.90 1.08
N HIS A 68 -0.84 4.62 1.37
CA HIS A 68 -1.88 4.43 0.36
C HIS A 68 -3.12 5.24 0.71
N THR A 69 -3.53 6.11 -0.20
CA THR A 69 -4.81 6.83 -0.09
C THR A 69 -5.88 6.04 -0.84
N ILE A 70 -6.92 5.62 -0.11
CA ILE A 70 -7.92 4.66 -0.59
C ILE A 70 -9.30 5.28 -0.39
N ARG A 71 -10.06 5.38 -1.48
CA ARG A 71 -11.49 5.69 -1.45
C ARG A 71 -12.31 4.40 -1.42
N SER A 72 -13.29 4.34 -0.53
CA SER A 72 -14.25 3.25 -0.44
C SER A 72 -15.21 3.29 -1.64
N ALA A 73 -14.99 2.40 -2.62
CA ALA A 73 -15.74 2.35 -3.88
C ALA A 73 -16.20 0.94 -4.28
N GLY A 74 -15.86 -0.08 -3.48
CA GLY A 74 -16.22 -1.47 -3.70
C GLY A 74 -15.87 -2.32 -2.48
N ALA A 75 -16.20 -3.62 -2.51
CA ALA A 75 -16.09 -4.49 -1.33
C ALA A 75 -14.66 -4.52 -0.73
N VAL A 76 -13.63 -4.66 -1.57
CA VAL A 76 -12.23 -4.70 -1.11
C VAL A 76 -11.79 -3.36 -0.54
N THR A 77 -12.06 -2.24 -1.22
CA THR A 77 -11.66 -0.92 -0.73
C THR A 77 -12.44 -0.50 0.51
N LEU A 78 -13.72 -0.86 0.63
CA LEU A 78 -14.50 -0.68 1.85
C LEU A 78 -13.88 -1.44 3.03
N ALA A 79 -13.49 -2.70 2.83
CA ALA A 79 -12.83 -3.51 3.86
C ALA A 79 -11.49 -2.89 4.30
N LEU A 80 -10.66 -2.45 3.34
CA LEU A 80 -9.40 -1.76 3.64
C LEU A 80 -9.63 -0.42 4.37
N CYS A 81 -10.60 0.38 3.92
CA CYS A 81 -10.94 1.65 4.55
C CYS A 81 -11.45 1.47 5.98
N SER A 82 -12.15 0.36 6.26
CA SER A 82 -12.76 0.05 7.57
C SER A 82 -11.81 -0.70 8.52
N ALA A 83 -10.70 -1.26 8.02
CA ALA A 83 -9.75 -2.02 8.82
C ALA A 83 -9.15 -1.18 9.95
N ALA A 84 -8.95 -1.77 11.13
CA ALA A 84 -8.41 -1.07 12.28
C ALA A 84 -6.88 -0.91 12.18
N GLN A 85 -6.32 0.02 12.97
CA GLN A 85 -4.88 0.03 13.20
C GLN A 85 -4.47 -1.30 13.85
N GLY A 86 -3.33 -1.84 13.43
CA GLY A 86 -2.84 -3.16 13.85
C GLY A 86 -3.31 -4.31 12.96
N THR A 87 -4.33 -4.12 12.12
CA THR A 87 -4.79 -5.16 11.18
C THR A 87 -3.71 -5.46 10.14
N LEU A 88 -3.57 -6.74 9.80
CA LEU A 88 -2.70 -7.20 8.71
C LEU A 88 -3.45 -7.14 7.38
N VAL A 89 -2.75 -6.68 6.34
CA VAL A 89 -3.16 -6.71 4.93
C VAL A 89 -2.05 -7.36 4.11
N GLY A 90 -2.40 -7.94 2.98
CA GLY A 90 -1.40 -8.47 2.04
C GLY A 90 -0.95 -7.39 1.06
N VAL A 91 0.34 -7.35 0.74
CA VAL A 91 0.91 -6.41 -0.24
C VAL A 91 1.73 -7.19 -1.26
N ARG A 92 1.46 -6.94 -2.54
CA ARG A 92 2.31 -7.41 -3.66
C ARG A 92 2.75 -6.25 -4.54
N GLY A 93 3.90 -6.41 -5.19
CA GLY A 93 4.50 -5.43 -6.08
C GLY A 93 5.92 -5.06 -5.64
N PRO A 94 6.37 -3.83 -5.95
CA PRO A 94 5.66 -2.81 -6.72
C PRO A 94 5.46 -3.23 -8.19
N TYR A 95 4.35 -2.79 -8.77
CA TYR A 95 3.95 -3.04 -10.17
C TYR A 95 3.88 -1.73 -10.96
N GLY A 96 3.89 -1.86 -12.29
CA GLY A 96 3.84 -0.74 -13.22
C GLY A 96 5.23 -0.18 -13.56
N THR A 97 5.26 0.64 -14.61
CA THR A 97 6.44 1.39 -15.03
C THR A 97 6.53 2.68 -14.21
N ASP A 98 7.73 3.02 -13.76
CA ASP A 98 7.97 4.30 -13.09
C ASP A 98 7.81 5.47 -14.07
N TRP A 99 7.82 6.70 -13.55
CA TRP A 99 7.70 7.90 -14.37
C TRP A 99 8.95 8.23 -15.22
N GLY A 100 10.02 7.44 -15.15
CA GLY A 100 11.26 7.70 -15.89
C GLY A 100 11.98 8.98 -15.47
N ILE A 101 11.61 9.56 -14.32
CA ILE A 101 12.27 10.75 -13.79
C ILE A 101 13.45 10.35 -12.91
N PRO A 102 14.58 11.08 -12.97
CA PRO A 102 15.68 10.89 -12.03
C PRO A 102 15.17 11.03 -10.59
N ALA A 103 15.70 10.22 -9.68
CA ALA A 103 15.39 10.37 -8.26
C ALA A 103 15.70 11.80 -7.84
N SER A 104 14.69 12.55 -7.39
CA SER A 104 14.92 13.85 -6.76
C SER A 104 15.74 13.61 -5.49
N ALA A 105 16.82 14.36 -5.32
CA ALA A 105 17.50 14.43 -4.04
C ALA A 105 16.50 14.98 -3.01
N SER A 106 15.97 14.12 -2.15
CA SER A 106 15.18 14.56 -1.01
C SER A 106 16.12 15.36 -0.09
N ALA A 107 15.79 16.62 0.18
CA ALA A 107 16.46 17.45 1.18
C ALA A 107 16.24 16.93 2.60
#